data_AF-A0A420MGK5-F1
#
_entry.id   AF-A0A420MGK5-F1
#
_cell.length_a   1.000
_cell.length_b   1.000
_cell.length_c   1.000
_cell.angle_alpha   90.00
_cell.angle_beta   90.00
_cell.angle_gamma   90.00
#
_symmetry.space_group_name_H-M   'P 1'
#
loop_
_entity.id
_entity.type
_entity.pdbx_description
1 polymer ?
#
loop_
_entity_poly.entity_id
_entity_poly.type
_entity_poly.pdbx_seq_one_letter_code
_entity_poly.pdbx_strand_id
1 'polypeptide(L)'
;TARQLEDTAIETRRNTRQTTRNVPAEEQIDRPTETRKSSGSGNSSDGRAMLQKALDLLAESRRETKRLQEALREQMEMTKELKEAVAKQEETVREMGKQMVEIKDQMTEELQRVREQLETIVTNAMDGPQRSYADVTRLTPFLPHNDSRTLAAPPNPTDVLYCTIDVSRLEEDEARLSAGTIRATVEHEVRFELDNPTWRCRAVTKDPKNPHRVRITCRDESEHEIVKRVAETKLAPGARILRDDLYPI
;
A
#
# COMPACT_ATOMS: atom_id res chain seq x y z
N THR A 1 -16.36 19.61 -10.83
CA THR A 1 -14.88 19.61 -10.70
C THR A 1 -14.21 19.06 -11.96
N ALA A 2 -14.72 19.41 -13.15
CA ALA A 2 -14.31 18.86 -14.45
C ALA A 2 -13.85 19.96 -15.43
N ARG A 3 -13.22 21.02 -14.90
CA ARG A 3 -12.70 22.16 -15.69
C ARG A 3 -11.23 22.50 -15.36
N GLN A 4 -10.50 21.62 -14.68
CA GLN A 4 -9.09 21.85 -14.30
C GLN A 4 -8.09 20.88 -14.98
N LEU A 5 -8.51 20.09 -15.96
CA LEU A 5 -7.63 19.13 -16.64
C LEU A 5 -7.36 19.45 -18.12
N GLU A 6 -7.92 20.52 -18.67
CA GLU A 6 -7.65 20.94 -20.07
C GLU A 6 -6.59 22.06 -20.18
N ASP A 7 -6.23 22.72 -19.08
CA ASP A 7 -5.27 23.84 -19.10
C ASP A 7 -3.78 23.41 -19.04
N THR A 8 -3.48 22.14 -18.74
CA THR A 8 -2.08 21.64 -18.71
C THR A 8 -1.59 21.04 -20.03
N ALA A 9 -2.40 21.05 -21.09
CA ALA A 9 -2.01 20.50 -22.40
C ALA A 9 -1.67 21.56 -23.47
N ILE A 10 -1.92 22.85 -23.21
CA ILE A 10 -1.78 23.91 -24.21
C ILE A 10 -0.45 24.68 -24.08
N GLU A 11 0.24 24.59 -22.94
CA GLU A 11 1.46 25.37 -22.70
C GLU A 11 2.75 24.74 -23.29
N THR A 12 2.77 23.44 -23.54
CA THR A 12 3.98 22.76 -24.04
C THR A 12 4.18 22.84 -25.57
N ARG A 13 3.23 23.42 -26.31
CA ARG A 13 3.27 23.46 -27.79
C ARG A 13 3.75 24.78 -28.39
N ARG A 14 4.03 25.81 -27.58
CA ARG A 14 4.42 27.15 -28.06
C ARG A 14 5.93 27.41 -28.16
N ASN A 15 6.80 26.54 -27.63
CA ASN A 15 8.22 26.86 -27.49
C ASN A 15 9.15 26.36 -28.62
N THR A 16 8.60 25.92 -29.76
CA THR A 16 9.41 25.42 -30.89
C THR A 16 9.10 26.13 -32.22
N ARG A 17 8.54 27.34 -32.17
CA ARG A 17 8.19 28.13 -33.37
C ARG A 17 8.85 29.51 -33.46
N GLN A 18 9.92 29.76 -32.70
CA GLN A 18 10.70 30.99 -32.83
C GLN A 18 12.18 30.66 -32.95
N THR A 19 12.65 30.40 -34.18
CA THR A 19 13.95 30.86 -34.74
C THR A 19 14.09 30.26 -36.13
N THR A 20 13.32 30.78 -37.09
CA THR A 20 13.70 30.81 -38.52
C THR A 20 12.67 31.68 -39.23
N ARG A 21 12.91 32.99 -39.23
CA ARG A 21 12.38 33.87 -40.26
C ARG A 21 13.33 35.05 -40.37
N ASN A 22 14.01 35.14 -41.50
CA ASN A 22 14.26 36.37 -42.25
C ASN A 22 14.95 36.03 -43.58
N VAL A 23 14.14 35.76 -44.58
CA VAL A 23 14.43 36.07 -45.99
C VAL A 23 13.13 36.64 -46.56
N PRO A 24 13.21 37.78 -47.25
CA PRO A 24 12.66 37.81 -48.59
C PRO A 24 13.70 38.33 -49.59
N ALA A 25 13.74 37.66 -50.73
CA ALA A 25 14.34 38.16 -51.95
C ALA A 25 13.35 39.10 -52.64
N GLU A 26 13.83 40.21 -53.21
CA GLU A 26 13.56 40.59 -54.60
C GLU A 26 14.46 41.76 -55.02
N GLU A 27 15.34 41.43 -55.97
CA GLU A 27 15.66 42.14 -57.21
C GLU A 27 15.62 43.68 -57.24
N GLN A 28 16.80 44.30 -57.38
CA GLN A 28 16.96 45.52 -58.17
C GLN A 28 18.36 45.58 -58.78
N ILE A 29 18.36 45.66 -60.11
CA ILE A 29 19.48 45.84 -61.01
C ILE A 29 19.99 47.28 -60.84
N ASP A 30 21.28 47.49 -60.55
CA ASP A 30 22.04 48.54 -61.24
C ASP A 30 23.57 48.30 -61.16
N ARG A 31 24.27 48.65 -62.24
CA ARG A 31 25.73 48.61 -62.45
C ARG A 31 26.18 50.09 -62.51
N PRO A 32 27.38 50.52 -62.05
CA PRO A 32 28.60 50.32 -62.85
C PRO A 32 29.93 50.21 -62.07
N THR A 33 30.84 49.42 -62.68
CA THR A 33 32.29 49.63 -62.88
C THR A 33 33.14 50.27 -61.77
N GLU A 34 34.13 49.51 -61.26
CA GLU A 34 35.53 49.96 -61.34
C GLU A 34 36.54 48.80 -61.22
N THR A 35 37.50 48.83 -62.13
CA THR A 35 38.70 48.02 -62.22
C THR A 35 39.58 48.11 -60.99
N ARG A 36 40.05 46.97 -60.46
CA ARG A 36 41.48 46.77 -60.16
C ARG A 36 41.81 45.29 -59.94
N LYS A 37 42.75 44.82 -60.75
CA LYS A 37 43.48 43.57 -60.57
C LYS A 37 44.29 43.67 -59.27
N SER A 38 44.24 42.66 -58.42
CA SER A 38 45.28 42.36 -57.46
C SER A 38 45.28 40.86 -57.19
N SER A 39 46.31 40.23 -57.73
CA SER A 39 46.81 38.91 -57.39
C SER A 39 46.85 38.67 -55.88
N GLY A 40 46.25 37.57 -55.43
CA GLY A 40 46.30 37.09 -54.05
C GLY A 40 45.99 35.60 -54.01
N SER A 41 46.95 34.79 -54.44
CA SER A 41 46.95 33.33 -54.23
C SER A 41 47.14 33.07 -52.74
N GLY A 42 46.06 32.69 -52.05
CA GLY A 42 46.11 32.32 -50.63
C GLY A 42 44.77 32.55 -49.94
N ASN A 43 43.86 31.57 -50.02
CA ASN A 43 42.74 31.36 -49.07
C ASN A 43 41.82 30.17 -49.46
N SER A 44 42.10 29.45 -50.56
CA SER A 44 41.32 28.29 -51.01
C SER A 44 41.30 27.11 -50.01
N SER A 45 42.20 27.06 -49.04
CA SER A 45 42.27 25.98 -48.05
C SER A 45 41.22 26.10 -46.94
N ASP A 46 40.84 27.33 -46.57
CA ASP A 46 39.98 27.59 -45.41
C ASP A 46 38.51 27.23 -45.70
N GLY A 47 37.99 27.67 -46.85
CA GLY A 47 36.64 27.27 -47.30
C GLY A 47 36.49 25.76 -47.51
N ARG A 48 37.57 25.07 -47.93
CA ARG A 48 37.60 23.61 -48.06
C ARG A 48 37.58 22.92 -46.69
N ALA A 49 38.28 23.46 -45.70
CA ALA A 49 38.26 22.94 -44.33
C ALA A 49 36.87 23.12 -43.68
N MET A 50 36.22 24.27 -43.88
CA MET A 50 34.86 24.51 -43.39
C MET A 50 33.83 23.56 -44.02
N LEU A 51 33.93 23.32 -45.35
CA LEU A 51 33.05 22.38 -46.04
C LEU A 51 33.25 20.95 -45.53
N GLN A 52 34.50 20.54 -45.31
CA GLN A 52 34.78 19.21 -44.75
C GLN A 52 34.17 19.05 -43.35
N LYS A 53 34.31 20.06 -42.48
CA LYS A 53 33.70 20.06 -41.14
C LYS A 53 32.18 19.99 -41.19
N ALA A 54 31.54 20.67 -42.15
CA ALA A 54 30.09 20.59 -42.34
C ALA A 54 29.65 19.18 -42.78
N LEU A 55 30.41 18.53 -43.66
CA LEU A 55 30.15 17.14 -44.07
C LEU A 55 30.31 16.16 -42.89
N ASP A 56 31.33 16.36 -42.05
CA ASP A 56 31.56 15.52 -40.88
C ASP A 56 30.42 15.67 -39.86
N LEU A 57 29.96 16.91 -39.60
CA LEU A 57 28.79 17.18 -38.75
C LEU A 57 27.50 16.57 -39.31
N LEU A 58 27.30 16.61 -40.63
CA LEU A 58 26.15 15.96 -41.27
C LEU A 58 26.23 14.43 -41.12
N ALA A 59 27.42 13.85 -41.24
CA ALA A 59 27.61 12.42 -41.00
C ALA A 59 27.34 12.05 -39.54
N GLU A 60 27.78 12.87 -38.58
CA GLU A 60 27.47 12.71 -37.15
C GLU A 60 25.97 12.83 -36.87
N SER A 61 25.30 13.86 -37.37
CA SER A 61 23.87 14.06 -37.24
C SER A 61 23.06 12.86 -37.77
N ARG A 62 23.49 12.27 -38.89
CA ARG A 62 22.86 11.07 -39.44
C ARG A 62 23.04 9.85 -38.53
N ARG A 63 24.22 9.66 -37.95
CA ARG A 63 24.47 8.57 -36.98
C ARG A 63 23.63 8.75 -35.73
N GLU A 64 23.54 9.97 -35.22
CA GLU A 64 22.76 10.28 -34.03
C GLU A 64 21.26 10.07 -34.24
N THR A 65 20.74 10.53 -35.38
CA THR A 65 19.35 10.27 -35.78
C THR A 65 19.07 8.76 -35.84
N LYS A 66 20.01 7.96 -36.34
CA LYS A 66 19.88 6.50 -36.38
C LYS A 66 19.82 5.89 -34.98
N ARG A 67 20.68 6.32 -34.06
CA ARG A 67 20.66 5.88 -32.66
C ARG A 67 19.35 6.23 -31.97
N LEU A 68 18.85 7.45 -32.18
CA LEU A 68 17.57 7.89 -31.64
C LEU A 68 16.40 7.06 -32.19
N GLN A 69 16.44 6.70 -33.47
CA GLN A 69 15.42 5.84 -34.09
C GLN A 69 15.46 4.42 -33.52
N GLU A 70 16.65 3.86 -33.29
CA GLU A 70 16.84 2.55 -32.65
C GLU A 70 16.30 2.57 -31.20
N ALA A 71 16.67 3.58 -30.41
CA ALA A 71 16.17 3.74 -29.03
C ALA A 71 14.65 3.93 -28.96
N LEU A 72 14.05 4.66 -29.91
CA LEU A 72 12.60 4.81 -29.99
C LEU A 72 11.91 3.47 -30.31
N ARG A 73 12.49 2.68 -31.21
CA ARG A 73 11.98 1.33 -31.52
C ARG A 73 12.04 0.42 -30.30
N GLU A 74 13.15 0.43 -29.57
CA GLU A 74 13.29 -0.34 -28.32
C GLU A 74 12.27 0.09 -27.27
N GLN A 75 12.07 1.40 -27.09
CA GLN A 75 11.03 1.94 -26.21
C GLN A 75 9.61 1.46 -26.60
N MET A 76 9.30 1.38 -27.90
CA MET A 76 8.01 0.88 -28.36
C MET A 76 7.82 -0.62 -28.06
N GLU A 77 8.86 -1.44 -28.24
CA GLU A 77 8.81 -2.86 -27.88
C GLU A 77 8.65 -3.05 -26.37
N MET A 78 9.45 -2.37 -25.54
CA MET A 78 9.31 -2.43 -24.08
C MET A 78 7.93 -1.97 -23.62
N THR A 79 7.38 -0.92 -24.23
CA THR A 79 6.03 -0.43 -23.90
C THR A 79 4.97 -1.48 -24.25
N LYS A 80 5.16 -2.23 -25.34
CA LYS A 80 4.26 -3.31 -25.74
C LYS A 80 4.34 -4.48 -24.75
N GLU A 81 5.55 -4.92 -24.41
CA GLU A 81 5.77 -5.98 -23.41
C GLU A 81 5.18 -5.60 -22.04
N LEU A 82 5.37 -4.35 -21.61
CA LEU A 82 4.79 -3.83 -20.38
C LEU A 82 3.25 -3.88 -20.41
N LYS A 83 2.62 -3.50 -21.52
CA LYS A 83 1.16 -3.60 -21.69
C LYS A 83 0.67 -5.04 -21.63
N GLU A 84 1.39 -5.98 -22.25
CA GLU A 84 1.04 -7.40 -22.20
C GLU A 84 1.20 -7.98 -20.79
N ALA A 85 2.25 -7.59 -20.06
CA ALA A 85 2.45 -7.98 -18.68
C ALA A 85 1.35 -7.44 -17.76
N VAL A 86 0.96 -6.17 -17.93
CA VAL A 86 -0.15 -5.56 -17.19
C VAL A 86 -1.47 -6.27 -17.49
N ALA A 87 -1.77 -6.58 -18.76
CA ALA A 87 -2.98 -7.31 -19.12
C ALA A 87 -3.06 -8.70 -18.47
N LYS A 88 -1.94 -9.43 -18.43
CA LYS A 88 -1.84 -10.71 -17.71
C LYS A 88 -2.06 -10.52 -16.20
N GLN A 89 -1.46 -9.48 -15.62
CA GLN A 89 -1.65 -9.20 -14.20
C GLN A 89 -3.11 -8.87 -13.88
N GLU A 90 -3.79 -8.07 -14.70
CA GLU A 90 -5.22 -7.77 -14.55
C GLU A 90 -6.09 -9.03 -14.62
N GLU A 91 -5.77 -9.97 -15.51
CA GLU A 91 -6.46 -11.26 -15.59
C GLU A 91 -6.28 -12.07 -14.31
N THR A 92 -5.05 -12.18 -13.80
CA THR A 92 -4.79 -12.91 -12.55
C THR A 92 -5.51 -12.29 -11.35
N VAL A 93 -5.55 -10.96 -11.26
CA VAL A 93 -6.28 -10.25 -10.20
C VAL A 93 -7.78 -10.50 -10.32
N ARG A 94 -8.32 -10.50 -11.54
CA ARG A 94 -9.74 -10.78 -11.79
C ARG A 94 -10.11 -12.21 -11.38
N GLU A 95 -9.29 -13.19 -11.74
CA GLU A 95 -9.52 -14.59 -11.36
C GLU A 95 -9.43 -14.78 -9.84
N MET A 96 -8.42 -14.20 -9.20
CA MET A 96 -8.31 -14.22 -7.73
C MET A 96 -9.52 -13.56 -7.06
N GLY A 97 -10.02 -12.44 -7.61
CA GLY A 97 -11.23 -11.79 -7.14
C GLY A 97 -12.47 -12.69 -7.26
N LYS A 98 -12.60 -13.44 -8.36
CA LYS A 98 -13.67 -14.42 -8.55
C LYS A 98 -13.60 -15.54 -7.52
N GLN A 99 -12.41 -16.12 -7.31
CA GLN A 99 -12.20 -17.16 -6.29
C GLN A 99 -12.50 -16.67 -4.88
N MET A 100 -12.12 -15.43 -4.55
CA MET A 100 -12.43 -14.83 -3.25
C MET A 100 -13.94 -14.70 -3.01
N VAL A 101 -14.69 -14.28 -4.03
CA VAL A 101 -16.16 -14.22 -3.94
C VAL A 101 -16.75 -15.62 -3.75
N GLU A 102 -16.29 -16.61 -4.52
CA GLU A 102 -16.76 -17.99 -4.41
C GLU A 102 -16.48 -18.59 -3.01
N ILE A 103 -15.27 -18.40 -2.48
CA ILE A 103 -14.91 -18.83 -1.12
C ILE A 103 -15.78 -18.13 -0.07
N LYS A 104 -16.00 -16.82 -0.23
CA LYS A 104 -16.84 -16.04 0.69
C LYS A 104 -18.27 -16.56 0.68
N ASP A 105 -18.83 -16.82 -0.50
CA ASP A 105 -20.20 -17.33 -0.65
C ASP A 105 -20.32 -18.75 -0.05
N GLN A 106 -19.37 -19.64 -0.34
CA GLN A 106 -19.30 -20.97 0.29
C GLN A 106 -19.22 -20.87 1.82
N MET A 107 -18.38 -19.98 2.36
CA MET A 107 -18.27 -19.77 3.80
C MET A 107 -19.58 -19.26 4.42
N THR A 108 -20.30 -18.37 3.73
CA THR A 108 -21.61 -17.89 4.21
C THR A 108 -22.66 -19.00 4.22
N GLU A 109 -22.66 -19.89 3.24
CA GLU A 109 -23.55 -21.05 3.23
C GLU A 109 -23.24 -22.03 4.36
N GLU A 110 -21.97 -22.32 4.62
CA GLU A 110 -21.56 -23.17 5.75
C GLU A 110 -21.98 -22.57 7.09
N LEU A 111 -21.75 -21.26 7.29
CA LEU A 111 -22.18 -20.56 8.50
C LEU A 111 -23.70 -20.63 8.68
N GLN A 112 -24.46 -20.50 7.59
CA GLN A 112 -25.92 -20.61 7.63
C GLN A 112 -26.36 -22.04 7.99
N ARG A 113 -25.74 -23.07 7.40
CA ARG A 113 -26.03 -24.47 7.75
C ARG A 113 -25.70 -24.78 9.22
N VAL A 114 -24.57 -24.30 9.73
CA VAL A 114 -24.22 -24.46 11.15
C VAL A 114 -25.24 -23.77 12.06
N ARG A 115 -25.69 -22.57 11.69
CA ARG A 115 -26.76 -21.86 12.42
C ARG A 115 -28.07 -22.65 12.43
N GLU A 116 -28.48 -23.19 11.30
CA GLU A 116 -29.70 -24.01 11.18
C GLU A 116 -29.59 -25.30 12.00
N GLN A 117 -28.45 -25.99 11.96
CA GLN A 117 -28.19 -27.14 12.80
C GLN A 117 -28.29 -26.79 14.29
N LEU A 118 -27.74 -25.65 14.71
CA LEU A 118 -27.82 -25.22 16.10
C LEU A 118 -29.27 -24.95 16.54
N GLU A 119 -30.08 -24.29 15.70
CA GLU A 119 -31.52 -24.09 15.96
C GLU A 119 -32.25 -25.43 16.12
N THR A 120 -31.98 -26.43 15.28
CA THR A 120 -32.61 -27.77 15.43
C THR A 120 -32.22 -28.48 16.72
N ILE A 121 -30.99 -28.30 17.20
CA ILE A 121 -30.56 -28.88 18.48
C ILE A 121 -31.30 -28.19 19.64
N VAL A 122 -31.44 -26.86 19.58
CA VAL A 122 -32.16 -26.08 20.58
C VAL A 122 -33.64 -26.48 20.63
N THR A 123 -34.32 -26.59 19.48
CA THR A 123 -35.73 -27.00 19.44
C THR A 123 -35.93 -28.41 19.98
N ASN A 124 -35.09 -29.37 19.58
CA ASN A 124 -35.15 -30.75 20.08
C ASN A 124 -34.84 -30.83 21.60
N ALA A 125 -33.99 -29.95 22.13
CA ALA A 125 -33.71 -29.88 23.56
C ALA A 125 -34.87 -29.25 24.36
N MET A 126 -35.65 -28.35 23.74
CA MET A 126 -36.83 -27.71 24.35
C MET A 126 -38.10 -28.58 24.26
N ASP A 127 -38.20 -29.46 23.27
CA ASP A 127 -39.36 -30.35 23.02
C ASP A 127 -39.27 -31.69 23.78
N GLY A 128 -38.20 -31.90 24.56
CA GLY A 128 -38.10 -33.02 25.50
C GLY A 128 -39.07 -32.85 26.68
N PRO A 129 -39.58 -33.94 27.30
CA PRO A 129 -40.46 -33.84 28.46
C PRO A 129 -39.85 -32.92 29.50
N GLN A 130 -40.58 -31.84 29.85
CA GLN A 130 -40.22 -30.91 30.92
C GLN A 130 -39.64 -31.71 32.09
N ARG A 131 -38.31 -31.68 32.27
CA ARG A 131 -37.68 -32.25 33.45
C ARG A 131 -38.18 -31.42 34.63
N SER A 132 -39.22 -31.96 35.25
CA SER A 132 -39.85 -31.38 36.42
C SER A 132 -38.77 -31.18 37.47
N TYR A 133 -38.72 -29.97 38.01
CA TYR A 133 -37.80 -29.54 39.07
C TYR A 133 -37.75 -30.52 40.26
N ALA A 134 -38.81 -31.32 40.45
CA ALA A 134 -38.90 -32.35 41.48
C ALA A 134 -37.87 -33.50 41.35
N ASP A 135 -37.38 -33.83 40.14
CA ASP A 135 -36.45 -34.95 39.94
C ASP A 135 -34.99 -34.61 40.31
N VAL A 136 -34.62 -33.32 40.31
CA VAL A 136 -33.26 -32.88 40.68
C VAL A 136 -33.06 -32.86 42.19
N THR A 137 -34.12 -32.55 42.95
CA THR A 137 -34.10 -32.53 44.42
C THR A 137 -34.08 -33.90 45.09
N ARG A 138 -34.28 -35.00 44.36
CA ARG A 138 -34.22 -36.36 44.95
C ARG A 138 -32.80 -36.91 45.13
N LEU A 139 -31.79 -36.27 44.55
CA LEU A 139 -30.42 -36.83 44.52
C LEU A 139 -29.34 -36.04 45.28
N THR A 140 -29.65 -34.97 46.02
CA THR A 140 -28.60 -34.28 46.81
C THR A 140 -29.08 -33.84 48.19
N PRO A 141 -28.46 -34.34 49.29
CA PRO A 141 -28.74 -33.86 50.64
C PRO A 141 -28.15 -32.46 50.83
N PHE A 142 -28.97 -31.57 51.40
CA PHE A 142 -28.68 -30.38 52.22
C PHE A 142 -27.34 -29.64 52.00
N LEU A 143 -27.40 -28.35 51.64
CA LEU A 143 -26.74 -27.20 52.32
C LEU A 143 -27.02 -25.87 51.55
N PRO A 144 -26.86 -24.69 52.19
CA PRO A 144 -27.83 -23.60 52.08
C PRO A 144 -27.46 -22.44 51.13
N HIS A 145 -28.53 -21.86 50.60
CA HIS A 145 -28.82 -20.43 50.38
C HIS A 145 -27.82 -19.54 49.61
N ASN A 146 -28.35 -19.00 48.51
CA ASN A 146 -27.85 -17.92 47.66
C ASN A 146 -27.30 -16.71 48.42
N ASP A 147 -26.29 -16.07 47.83
CA ASP A 147 -26.25 -14.62 47.75
C ASP A 147 -25.91 -14.16 46.33
N SER A 148 -26.75 -13.26 45.85
CA SER A 148 -26.76 -12.69 44.51
C SER A 148 -25.55 -11.80 44.24
N ARG A 149 -24.81 -12.13 43.17
CA ARG A 149 -24.29 -11.13 42.25
C ARG A 149 -24.20 -11.77 40.87
N THR A 150 -25.13 -11.41 39.98
CA THR A 150 -25.05 -11.71 38.55
C THR A 150 -23.83 -10.98 37.99
N LEU A 151 -22.65 -11.53 38.21
CA LEU A 151 -21.50 -11.27 37.37
C LEU A 151 -21.85 -11.91 36.04
N ALA A 152 -21.94 -11.09 34.99
CA ALA A 152 -21.83 -11.60 33.64
C ALA A 152 -20.67 -12.61 33.64
N ALA A 153 -20.95 -13.84 33.19
CA ALA A 153 -19.92 -14.84 33.05
C ALA A 153 -18.72 -14.19 32.34
N PRO A 154 -17.50 -14.31 32.88
CA PRO A 154 -16.33 -13.84 32.16
C PRO A 154 -16.38 -14.42 30.75
N PRO A 155 -16.09 -13.64 29.69
CA PRO A 155 -15.88 -14.24 28.38
C PRO A 155 -14.90 -15.39 28.56
N ASN A 156 -15.20 -16.56 27.98
CA ASN A 156 -14.37 -17.74 28.11
C ASN A 156 -12.89 -17.34 27.95
N PRO A 157 -11.99 -17.73 28.86
CA PRO A 157 -10.61 -17.23 28.91
C PRO A 157 -9.77 -17.60 27.67
N THR A 158 -10.33 -18.36 26.73
CA THR A 158 -9.70 -18.84 25.51
C THR A 158 -9.80 -17.88 24.33
N ASP A 159 -10.62 -16.82 24.39
CA ASP A 159 -10.94 -15.96 23.22
C ASP A 159 -10.32 -14.56 23.29
N VAL A 160 -9.29 -14.37 24.13
CA VAL A 160 -8.60 -13.08 24.25
C VAL A 160 -7.27 -13.15 23.52
N LEU A 161 -7.21 -12.50 22.35
CA LEU A 161 -6.01 -12.36 21.55
C LEU A 161 -5.13 -11.23 22.09
N TYR A 162 -3.83 -11.50 22.20
CA TYR A 162 -2.86 -10.53 22.71
C TYR A 162 -1.75 -10.34 21.70
N CYS A 163 -1.52 -9.10 21.28
CA CYS A 163 -0.26 -8.76 20.61
C CYS A 163 0.77 -8.39 21.68
N THR A 164 1.82 -9.21 21.81
CA THR A 164 2.89 -8.98 22.81
C THR A 164 4.10 -8.31 22.17
N ILE A 165 4.46 -7.13 22.68
CA ILE A 165 5.56 -6.29 22.20
C ILE A 165 6.71 -6.35 23.22
N ASP A 166 7.88 -6.80 22.78
CA ASP A 166 9.13 -6.73 23.54
C ASP A 166 9.89 -5.44 23.18
N VAL A 167 10.15 -4.61 24.18
CA VAL A 167 10.89 -3.34 24.08
C VAL A 167 12.27 -3.41 24.76
N SER A 168 12.79 -4.61 25.03
CA SER A 168 14.05 -4.83 25.76
C SER A 168 15.31 -4.31 25.04
N ARG A 169 15.24 -4.11 23.72
CA ARG A 169 16.39 -3.77 22.87
C ARG A 169 16.41 -2.32 22.38
N LEU A 170 15.53 -1.49 22.93
CA LEU A 170 15.48 -0.07 22.62
C LEU A 170 16.52 0.67 23.46
N GLU A 171 17.14 1.70 22.87
CA GLU A 171 18.19 2.47 23.54
C GLU A 171 17.66 3.20 24.77
N GLU A 172 18.51 3.30 25.79
CA GLU A 172 18.16 3.70 27.16
C GLU A 172 17.72 5.18 27.29
N ASP A 173 18.07 6.02 26.31
CA ASP A 173 17.87 7.49 26.33
C ASP A 173 16.56 7.95 25.66
N GLU A 174 15.83 7.04 25.01
CA GLU A 174 14.41 7.25 24.74
C GLU A 174 13.65 6.93 26.01
N ALA A 175 13.36 7.95 26.82
CA ALA A 175 12.54 7.82 28.00
C ALA A 175 11.23 7.05 27.70
N ARG A 176 11.23 5.75 27.94
CA ARG A 176 10.06 4.90 28.14
C ARG A 176 9.13 4.94 26.92
N LEU A 177 9.25 3.97 26.02
CA LEU A 177 8.07 3.47 25.28
C LEU A 177 7.09 2.93 26.32
N SER A 178 6.35 3.86 26.93
CA SER A 178 5.36 3.59 27.92
C SER A 178 4.20 2.90 27.24
N ALA A 179 3.41 2.15 28.00
CA ALA A 179 2.15 1.63 27.48
C ALA A 179 1.28 2.75 26.86
N GLY A 180 1.43 4.00 27.30
CA GLY A 180 0.77 5.17 26.71
C GLY A 180 1.34 5.57 25.35
N THR A 181 2.67 5.57 25.19
CA THR A 181 3.33 5.88 23.92
C THR A 181 2.99 4.84 22.86
N ILE A 182 3.12 3.56 23.22
CA ILE A 182 2.74 2.43 22.34
C ILE A 182 1.27 2.55 21.95
N ARG A 183 0.38 2.84 22.91
CA ARG A 183 -1.03 3.06 22.62
C ARG A 183 -1.22 4.20 21.62
N ALA A 184 -0.60 5.36 21.83
CA ALA A 184 -0.76 6.52 20.97
C ALA A 184 -0.32 6.23 19.53
N THR A 185 0.84 5.59 19.36
CA THR A 185 1.36 5.22 18.04
C THR A 185 0.46 4.19 17.35
N VAL A 186 0.11 3.10 18.04
CA VAL A 186 -0.73 2.04 17.45
C VAL A 186 -2.11 2.59 17.10
N GLU A 187 -2.73 3.37 17.97
CA GLU A 187 -4.02 3.99 17.66
C GLU A 187 -3.95 4.97 16.51
N HIS A 188 -2.90 5.79 16.41
CA HIS A 188 -2.73 6.68 15.27
C HIS A 188 -2.66 5.90 13.94
N GLU A 189 -1.78 4.92 13.87
CA GLU A 189 -1.54 4.16 12.65
C GLU A 189 -2.73 3.26 12.28
N VAL A 190 -3.37 2.59 13.23
CA VAL A 190 -4.55 1.77 12.95
C VAL A 190 -5.74 2.64 12.53
N ARG A 191 -5.93 3.82 13.14
CA ARG A 191 -6.98 4.77 12.68
C ARG A 191 -6.74 5.19 11.23
N PHE A 192 -5.48 5.38 10.84
CA PHE A 192 -5.09 5.73 9.48
C PHE A 192 -5.28 4.56 8.49
N GLU A 193 -4.85 3.35 8.85
CA GLU A 193 -4.97 2.17 7.98
C GLU A 193 -6.41 1.70 7.79
N LEU A 194 -7.26 1.82 8.82
CA LEU A 194 -8.67 1.42 8.76
C LEU A 194 -9.63 2.55 8.33
N ASP A 195 -9.13 3.77 8.13
CA ASP A 195 -9.95 4.99 7.95
C ASP A 195 -11.07 5.11 9.01
N ASN A 196 -10.77 4.73 10.25
CA ASN A 196 -11.72 4.73 11.36
C ASN A 196 -11.24 5.66 12.47
N PRO A 197 -11.67 6.93 12.51
CA PRO A 197 -11.16 7.92 13.47
C PRO A 197 -11.57 7.64 14.92
N THR A 198 -12.52 6.75 15.16
CA THR A 198 -12.98 6.38 16.51
C THR A 198 -12.26 5.16 17.08
N TRP A 199 -11.42 4.50 16.27
CA TRP A 199 -10.71 3.31 16.71
C TRP A 199 -9.75 3.62 17.86
N ARG A 200 -9.75 2.73 18.84
CA ARG A 200 -8.89 2.79 20.03
C ARG A 200 -8.51 1.39 20.49
N CYS A 201 -7.37 1.26 21.14
CA CYS A 201 -6.96 -0.01 21.74
C CYS A 201 -7.96 -0.43 22.83
N ARG A 202 -8.26 -1.73 22.93
CA ARG A 202 -9.13 -2.24 24.00
C ARG A 202 -8.44 -2.13 25.36
N ALA A 203 -7.20 -2.61 25.44
CA ALA A 203 -6.34 -2.44 26.60
C ALA A 203 -4.87 -2.50 26.15
N VAL A 204 -4.03 -1.74 26.84
CA VAL A 204 -2.56 -1.81 26.71
C VAL A 204 -2.01 -1.94 28.12
N THR A 205 -1.35 -3.07 28.39
CA THR A 205 -0.90 -3.45 29.73
C THR A 205 0.60 -3.74 29.72
N LYS A 206 1.28 -3.37 30.80
CA LYS A 206 2.68 -3.70 31.02
C LYS A 206 2.74 -5.02 31.79
N ASP A 207 3.60 -5.94 31.38
CA ASP A 207 3.75 -7.22 32.05
C ASP A 207 4.38 -7.00 33.45
N PRO A 208 3.73 -7.48 34.54
CA PRO A 208 4.28 -7.39 35.89
C PRO A 208 5.60 -8.16 36.07
N LYS A 209 5.79 -9.26 35.34
CA LYS A 209 6.99 -10.11 35.42
C LYS A 209 8.14 -9.56 34.58
N ASN A 210 7.84 -8.86 33.49
CA ASN A 210 8.85 -8.28 32.61
C ASN A 210 8.46 -6.85 32.21
N PRO A 211 9.09 -5.83 32.81
CA PRO A 211 8.80 -4.43 32.48
C PRO A 211 9.08 -4.04 31.02
N HIS A 212 9.83 -4.84 30.27
CA HIS A 212 10.08 -4.62 28.84
C HIS A 212 9.05 -5.29 27.95
N ARG A 213 8.02 -5.96 28.50
CA ARG A 213 6.94 -6.55 27.72
C ARG A 213 5.66 -5.74 27.91
N VAL A 214 5.05 -5.39 26.79
CA VAL A 214 3.76 -4.68 26.73
C VAL A 214 2.79 -5.52 25.90
N ARG A 215 1.59 -5.75 26.43
CA ARG A 215 0.54 -6.53 25.78
C ARG A 215 -0.60 -5.62 25.37
N ILE A 216 -0.99 -5.71 24.10
CA ILE A 216 -2.22 -5.10 23.57
C ILE A 216 -3.27 -6.19 23.47
N THR A 217 -4.43 -5.97 24.08
CA THR A 217 -5.58 -6.88 23.94
C THR A 217 -6.38 -6.49 22.70
N CYS A 218 -6.66 -7.46 21.83
CA CYS A 218 -7.45 -7.27 20.61
C CYS A 218 -8.89 -7.79 20.79
N ARG A 219 -9.85 -7.29 19.98
CA ARG A 219 -11.26 -7.73 20.06
C ARG A 219 -11.53 -9.00 19.26
N ASP A 220 -10.83 -9.15 18.14
CA ASP A 220 -10.96 -10.25 17.18
C ASP A 220 -9.64 -10.47 16.43
N GLU A 221 -9.58 -11.51 15.59
CA GLU A 221 -8.37 -11.86 14.84
C GLU A 221 -7.99 -10.78 13.81
N SER A 222 -8.96 -10.09 13.21
CA SER A 222 -8.67 -9.04 12.23
C SER A 222 -7.99 -7.83 12.88
N GLU A 223 -8.46 -7.43 14.07
CA GLU A 223 -7.79 -6.42 14.90
C GLU A 223 -6.42 -6.88 15.35
N HIS A 224 -6.28 -8.17 15.66
CA HIS A 224 -5.02 -8.74 16.06
C HIS A 224 -3.97 -8.67 14.94
N GLU A 225 -4.34 -9.07 13.72
CA GLU A 225 -3.45 -9.02 12.56
C GLU A 225 -3.00 -7.59 12.21
N ILE A 226 -3.92 -6.62 12.21
CA ILE A 226 -3.55 -5.23 11.90
C ILE A 226 -2.70 -4.60 13.01
N VAL A 227 -3.04 -4.82 14.29
CA VAL A 227 -2.24 -4.32 15.41
C VAL A 227 -0.85 -4.91 15.38
N LYS A 228 -0.72 -6.21 15.09
CA LYS A 228 0.58 -6.89 14.93
C LYS A 228 1.41 -6.26 13.82
N ARG A 229 0.82 -6.06 12.63
CA ARG A 229 1.49 -5.46 11.47
C ARG A 229 1.94 -4.02 11.75
N VAL A 230 1.05 -3.20 12.29
CA VAL A 230 1.34 -1.81 12.67
C VAL A 230 2.44 -1.76 13.73
N ALA A 231 2.34 -2.58 14.76
CA ALA A 231 3.31 -2.60 15.84
C ALA A 231 4.70 -3.06 15.35
N GLU A 232 4.76 -4.03 14.43
CA GLU A 232 6.03 -4.51 13.87
C GLU A 232 6.69 -3.49 12.93
N THR A 233 5.90 -2.75 12.16
CA THR A 233 6.42 -1.85 11.11
C THR A 233 6.60 -0.40 11.56
N LYS A 234 5.81 0.07 12.52
CA LYS A 234 5.71 1.49 12.89
C LYS A 234 6.23 1.83 14.28
N LEU A 235 6.48 0.84 15.13
CA LEU A 235 7.14 1.09 16.40
C LEU A 235 8.66 1.29 16.19
N ALA A 236 9.29 1.91 17.19
CA ALA A 236 10.70 2.30 17.12
C ALA A 236 11.64 1.11 16.78
N PRO A 237 12.76 1.37 16.09
CA PRO A 237 13.74 0.35 15.76
C PRO A 237 14.23 -0.40 17.01
N GLY A 238 13.85 -1.67 17.16
CA GLY A 238 14.19 -2.49 18.33
C GLY A 238 12.99 -3.08 19.06
N ALA A 239 11.78 -2.55 18.85
CA ALA A 239 10.55 -3.21 19.25
C ALA A 239 10.33 -4.49 18.43
N ARG A 240 9.94 -5.59 19.08
CA ARG A 240 9.66 -6.86 18.41
C ARG A 240 8.33 -7.42 18.86
N ILE A 241 7.58 -7.99 17.93
CA ILE A 241 6.40 -8.77 18.27
C ILE A 241 6.85 -10.17 18.67
N LEU A 242 6.54 -10.56 19.91
CA LEU A 242 6.73 -11.92 20.36
C LEU A 242 5.66 -12.81 19.74
N ARG A 243 6.03 -14.05 19.41
CA ARG A 243 5.03 -15.06 19.08
C ARG A 243 4.18 -15.28 20.31
N ASP A 244 2.88 -15.39 20.12
CA ASP A 244 1.91 -15.49 21.20
C ASP A 244 2.11 -16.83 21.92
N ASP A 245 2.96 -16.81 22.93
CA ASP A 245 2.99 -17.85 23.94
C ASP A 245 1.67 -17.69 24.70
N LEU A 246 0.72 -18.56 24.36
CA LEU A 246 -0.54 -18.80 25.08
C LEU A 246 -0.23 -19.13 26.55
N TYR A 247 0.08 -18.11 27.35
CA TYR A 247 0.06 -18.21 28.80
C TYR A 247 -1.34 -17.78 29.25
N PRO A 248 -2.16 -18.73 29.73
CA PRO A 248 -3.35 -18.37 30.48
C PRO A 248 -2.95 -17.56 31.71
N ILE A 249 -3.79 -16.59 32.03
CA ILE A 249 -3.62 -15.64 33.15
C ILE A 249 -3.78 -16.39 34.48
#